data_AF-A0A957U4T2-F1
#
_entry.id   AF-A0A957U4T2-F1
#
_cell.length_a   1.000
_cell.length_b   1.000
_cell.length_c   1.000
_cell.angle_alpha   90.00
_cell.angle_beta   90.00
_cell.angle_gamma   90.00
#
_symmetry.space_group_name_H-M   'P 1'
#
loop_
_entity.id
_entity.type
_entity.pdbx_description
1 polymer ?
#
loop_
_entity_poly.entity_id
_entity_poly.type
_entity_poly.pdbx_seq_one_letter_code
_entity_poly.pdbx_strand_id
1 'polypeptide(L)'
;ALRQQIDAAREELRTLALEVHATEQTDYLDALHETLHKKLTEKQSALQALQARRVEIHETRRVSESYLSRLLSGDKGDPHAHLRTVHAPAPPAWPQARLAEFWAAISGGLILLVLVGLIALRPTRWFLWIFVAFFIFGGIEWGVRGRLADYLLNATIVLAIVTTVVLLWEFWWLVSVVLVAVLVMIMMRENLRELLSDR
;
A
#
# COMPACT_ATOMS: atom_id res chain seq x y z
N ALA A 1 -28.97 -37.26 8.27
CA ALA A 1 -28.08 -37.12 7.11
C ALA A 1 -26.71 -36.53 7.50
N LEU A 2 -26.48 -35.20 7.49
CA LEU A 2 -25.12 -34.62 7.65
C LEU A 2 -24.43 -34.98 8.99
N ARG A 3 -25.17 -34.99 10.11
CA ARG A 3 -24.62 -35.40 11.41
C ARG A 3 -24.15 -36.86 11.41
N GLN A 4 -24.95 -37.77 10.85
CA GLN A 4 -24.59 -39.18 10.72
C GLN A 4 -23.36 -39.38 9.81
N GLN A 5 -23.21 -38.57 8.75
CA GLN A 5 -22.02 -38.60 7.90
C GLN A 5 -20.76 -38.12 8.64
N ILE A 6 -20.86 -37.08 9.47
CA ILE A 6 -19.75 -36.61 10.32
C ILE A 6 -19.36 -37.67 11.34
N ASP A 7 -20.34 -38.32 11.97
CA ASP A 7 -20.09 -39.35 12.98
C ASP A 7 -19.47 -40.61 12.36
N ALA A 8 -19.95 -41.03 11.18
CA ALA A 8 -19.34 -42.12 10.41
C ALA A 8 -17.90 -41.78 9.95
N ALA A 9 -17.68 -40.58 9.42
CA ALA A 9 -16.36 -40.13 8.99
C ALA A 9 -15.35 -40.01 10.15
N ARG A 10 -15.82 -39.67 11.36
CA ARG A 10 -14.97 -39.68 12.57
C ARG A 10 -14.55 -41.09 12.96
N GLU A 11 -15.45 -42.05 12.87
CA GLU A 11 -15.15 -43.44 13.21
C GLU A 11 -14.18 -44.07 12.19
N GLU A 12 -14.36 -43.78 10.90
CA GLU A 12 -13.40 -44.14 9.83
C GLU A 12 -12.03 -43.49 10.05
N LEU A 13 -11.98 -42.21 10.45
CA LEU A 13 -10.71 -41.55 10.72
C LEU A 13 -10.00 -42.15 11.93
N ARG A 14 -10.75 -42.51 12.98
CA ARG A 14 -10.21 -43.11 14.20
C ARG A 14 -9.58 -44.48 13.94
N THR A 15 -10.25 -45.31 13.14
CA THR A 15 -9.73 -46.62 12.75
C THR A 15 -8.47 -46.48 11.88
N LEU A 16 -8.49 -45.57 10.89
CA LEU A 16 -7.33 -45.31 10.03
C LEU A 16 -6.13 -44.72 10.79
N ALA A 17 -6.36 -43.88 11.80
CA ALA A 17 -5.31 -43.34 12.66
C ALA A 17 -4.63 -44.42 13.51
N LEU A 18 -5.40 -45.40 13.99
CA LEU A 18 -4.85 -46.55 14.72
C LEU A 18 -4.00 -47.44 13.80
N GLU A 19 -4.41 -47.64 12.55
CA GLU A 19 -3.63 -48.39 11.55
C GLU A 19 -2.30 -47.70 11.22
N VAL A 20 -2.31 -46.38 11.02
CA VAL A 20 -1.08 -45.58 10.81
C VAL A 20 -0.13 -45.74 11.99
N HIS A 21 -0.63 -45.57 13.23
CA HIS A 21 0.19 -45.64 14.43
C HIS A 21 0.76 -47.05 14.70
N ALA A 22 0.03 -48.09 14.31
CA ALA A 22 0.54 -49.47 14.38
C ALA A 22 1.68 -49.73 13.38
N THR A 23 1.67 -49.06 12.22
CA THR A 23 2.72 -49.20 11.19
C THR A 23 3.99 -48.37 11.45
N GLU A 24 3.93 -47.35 12.30
CA GLU A 24 5.10 -46.52 12.67
C GLU A 24 6.18 -47.29 13.44
N GLN A 25 5.85 -48.44 14.04
CA GLN A 25 6.80 -49.24 14.84
C GLN A 25 7.63 -50.23 14.01
N THR A 26 7.40 -50.32 12.69
CA THR A 26 8.07 -51.29 11.81
C THR A 26 8.82 -50.60 10.67
N ASP A 27 10.15 -50.51 10.78
CA ASP A 27 11.09 -49.89 9.82
C ASP A 27 11.09 -50.51 8.39
N TYR A 28 10.33 -51.57 8.13
CA TYR A 28 10.37 -52.30 6.85
C TYR A 28 9.22 -51.90 5.87
N LEU A 29 8.31 -51.01 6.28
CA LEU A 29 7.05 -50.74 5.57
C LEU A 29 6.83 -49.27 5.16
N ASP A 30 7.91 -48.54 4.84
CA ASP A 30 7.87 -47.11 4.49
C ASP A 30 6.82 -46.75 3.41
N ALA A 31 6.74 -47.54 2.33
CA ALA A 31 5.78 -47.29 1.24
C ALA A 31 4.31 -47.48 1.66
N LEU A 32 4.04 -48.41 2.59
CA LEU A 32 2.71 -48.63 3.13
C LEU A 32 2.32 -47.48 4.09
N HIS A 33 3.26 -47.07 4.93
CA HIS A 33 3.10 -45.95 5.85
C HIS A 33 2.78 -44.64 5.11
N GLU A 34 3.51 -44.32 4.05
CA GLU A 34 3.25 -43.13 3.21
C GLU A 34 1.85 -43.16 2.59
N THR A 35 1.42 -44.33 2.11
CA THR A 35 0.08 -44.52 1.53
C THR A 35 -1.02 -44.32 2.57
N LEU A 36 -0.84 -44.85 3.79
CA LEU A 36 -1.80 -44.69 4.89
C LEU A 36 -1.86 -43.25 5.40
N HIS A 37 -0.72 -42.56 5.52
CA HIS A 37 -0.68 -41.14 5.88
C HIS A 37 -1.40 -40.25 4.88
N LYS A 38 -1.22 -40.52 3.58
CA LYS A 38 -1.92 -39.79 2.53
C LYS A 38 -3.44 -39.95 2.64
N LYS A 39 -3.91 -41.19 2.86
CA LYS A 39 -5.33 -41.48 3.08
C LYS A 39 -5.87 -40.81 4.34
N LEU A 40 -5.10 -40.78 5.43
CA LEU A 40 -5.47 -40.12 6.68
C LEU A 40 -5.65 -38.62 6.47
N THR A 41 -4.69 -37.97 5.80
CA THR A 41 -4.73 -36.54 5.48
C THR A 41 -5.94 -36.19 4.62
N GLU A 42 -6.22 -37.00 3.60
CA GLU A 42 -7.38 -36.83 2.72
C GLU A 42 -8.69 -36.93 3.52
N LYS A 43 -8.86 -37.99 4.33
CA LYS A 43 -10.05 -38.18 5.16
C LYS A 43 -10.21 -37.10 6.23
N GLN A 44 -9.13 -36.59 6.78
CA GLN A 44 -9.13 -35.46 7.72
C GLN A 44 -9.65 -34.18 7.05
N SER A 45 -9.17 -33.88 5.84
CA SER A 45 -9.62 -32.71 5.07
C SER A 45 -11.11 -32.81 4.71
N ALA A 46 -11.59 -34.01 4.34
CA ALA A 46 -13.00 -34.26 4.06
C ALA A 46 -13.89 -34.05 5.30
N LEU A 47 -13.44 -34.50 6.48
CA LEU A 47 -14.14 -34.26 7.75
C LEU A 47 -14.21 -32.78 8.09
N GLN A 48 -13.12 -32.04 7.89
CA GLN A 48 -13.08 -30.58 8.09
C GLN A 48 -14.08 -29.87 7.17
N ALA A 49 -14.15 -30.26 5.89
CA ALA A 49 -15.12 -29.69 4.96
C ALA A 49 -16.57 -29.94 5.39
N LEU A 50 -16.89 -31.15 5.86
CA LEU A 50 -18.23 -31.48 6.40
C LEU A 50 -18.56 -30.66 7.66
N GLN A 51 -17.58 -30.45 8.54
CA GLN A 51 -17.76 -29.63 9.74
C GLN A 51 -17.97 -28.16 9.38
N ALA A 52 -17.18 -27.61 8.46
CA ALA A 52 -17.34 -26.24 7.96
C ALA A 52 -18.74 -26.03 7.37
N ARG A 53 -19.21 -26.99 6.55
CA ARG A 53 -20.56 -26.95 5.97
C ARG A 53 -21.66 -26.98 7.04
N ARG A 54 -21.47 -27.76 8.11
CA ARG A 54 -22.42 -27.80 9.23
C ARG A 54 -22.50 -26.44 9.95
N VAL A 55 -21.35 -25.80 10.19
CA VAL A 55 -21.29 -24.48 10.83
C VAL A 55 -21.97 -23.43 9.96
N GLU A 56 -21.67 -23.39 8.66
CA GLU A 56 -22.27 -22.47 7.70
C GLU A 56 -23.81 -22.55 7.69
N ILE A 57 -24.35 -23.77 7.63
CA ILE A 57 -25.81 -24.01 7.67
C ILE A 57 -26.40 -23.53 9.00
N HIS A 58 -25.73 -23.81 10.12
CA HIS A 58 -26.20 -23.41 11.44
C HIS A 58 -26.23 -21.89 11.61
N GLU A 59 -25.17 -21.20 11.19
CA GLU A 59 -25.09 -19.74 11.25
C GLU A 59 -26.11 -19.08 10.32
N THR A 60 -26.26 -19.58 9.10
CA THR A 60 -27.25 -19.06 8.14
C THR A 60 -28.66 -19.21 8.69
N ARG A 61 -28.97 -20.36 9.30
CA ARG A 61 -30.26 -20.58 9.95
C ARG A 61 -30.47 -19.62 11.11
N ARG A 62 -29.49 -19.47 11.99
CA ARG A 62 -29.55 -18.56 13.16
C ARG A 62 -29.77 -17.10 12.74
N VAL A 63 -29.04 -16.63 11.73
CA VAL A 63 -29.19 -15.27 11.19
C VAL A 63 -30.58 -15.09 10.58
N SER A 64 -31.08 -16.09 9.85
CA SER A 64 -32.41 -16.04 9.24
C SER A 64 -33.53 -16.02 10.28
N GLU A 65 -33.42 -16.81 11.34
CA GLU A 65 -34.37 -16.82 12.46
C GLU A 65 -34.38 -15.46 13.21
N SER A 66 -33.20 -14.88 13.43
CA SER A 66 -33.05 -13.54 14.02
C SER A 66 -33.62 -12.44 13.12
N TYR A 67 -33.44 -12.55 11.81
CA TYR A 67 -34.01 -11.59 10.86
C TYR A 67 -35.55 -11.70 10.80
N LEU A 68 -36.08 -12.92 10.82
CA LEU A 68 -37.52 -13.16 10.86
C LEU A 68 -38.15 -12.61 12.14
N SER A 69 -37.51 -12.79 13.30
CA SER A 69 -38.05 -12.26 14.57
C SER A 69 -38.12 -10.74 14.58
N ARG A 70 -37.11 -10.05 14.02
CA ARG A 70 -37.10 -8.58 13.85
C ARG A 70 -38.20 -8.09 12.92
N LEU A 71 -38.41 -8.79 11.80
CA LEU A 71 -39.52 -8.50 10.87
C LEU A 71 -40.88 -8.63 11.55
N LEU A 72 -41.08 -9.70 12.35
CA LEU A 72 -42.32 -9.93 13.09
C LEU A 72 -42.56 -8.89 14.18
N SER A 73 -41.50 -8.34 14.79
CA SER A 73 -41.60 -7.22 15.73
C SER A 73 -41.75 -5.85 15.05
N GLY A 74 -41.85 -5.80 13.71
CA GLY A 74 -42.02 -4.56 12.95
C GLY A 74 -40.74 -3.78 12.67
N ASP A 75 -39.57 -4.30 13.07
CA ASP A 75 -38.27 -3.71 12.75
C ASP A 75 -37.82 -4.15 11.36
N LYS A 76 -37.97 -3.26 10.39
CA LYS A 76 -37.54 -3.48 8.98
C LYS A 76 -36.07 -3.13 8.75
N GLY A 77 -35.35 -2.64 9.76
CA GLY A 77 -33.99 -2.13 9.64
C GLY A 77 -33.91 -0.78 8.93
N ASP A 78 -32.69 -0.30 8.75
CA ASP A 78 -32.41 0.94 8.02
C ASP A 78 -32.68 0.75 6.52
N PRO A 79 -33.58 1.54 5.90
CA PRO A 79 -33.82 1.51 4.45
C PRO A 79 -32.54 1.74 3.64
N HIS A 80 -31.55 2.43 4.20
CA HIS A 80 -30.28 2.75 3.55
C HIS A 80 -29.17 1.76 3.85
N ALA A 81 -29.42 0.66 4.58
CA ALA A 81 -28.42 -0.36 4.86
C ALA A 81 -27.84 -1.01 3.58
N HIS A 82 -28.56 -0.95 2.46
CA HIS A 82 -28.10 -1.42 1.16
C HIS A 82 -27.17 -0.42 0.43
N LEU A 83 -27.14 0.85 0.86
CA LEU A 83 -26.30 1.87 0.26
C LEU A 83 -24.88 1.73 0.80
N ARG A 84 -23.95 1.35 -0.08
CA ARG A 84 -22.52 1.32 0.24
C ARG A 84 -21.92 2.72 0.43
N THR A 85 -22.56 3.76 -0.12
CA THR A 85 -22.08 5.14 -0.04
C THR A 85 -23.24 6.11 -0.08
N VAL A 86 -23.39 6.91 0.98
CA VAL A 86 -24.39 7.98 1.07
C VAL A 86 -23.85 9.20 0.32
N HIS A 87 -24.52 9.60 -0.76
CA HIS A 87 -24.14 10.80 -1.51
C HIS A 87 -24.73 12.03 -0.83
N ALA A 88 -23.88 12.84 -0.20
CA ALA A 88 -24.28 14.14 0.34
C ALA A 88 -24.27 15.21 -0.76
N PRO A 89 -25.20 16.19 -0.73
CA PRO A 89 -25.19 17.33 -1.65
C PRO A 89 -23.89 18.14 -1.50
N ALA A 90 -23.40 18.69 -2.62
CA ALA A 90 -22.14 19.42 -2.66
C ALA A 90 -22.18 20.66 -1.73
N PRO A 91 -21.15 20.87 -0.88
CA PRO A 91 -21.11 22.01 0.04
C PRO A 91 -20.97 23.35 -0.71
N PRO A 92 -21.41 24.46 -0.12
CA PRO A 92 -21.31 25.79 -0.74
C PRO A 92 -19.83 26.18 -0.98
N ALA A 93 -19.54 26.68 -2.18
CA ALA A 93 -18.18 27.03 -2.59
C ALA A 93 -17.62 28.19 -1.74
N TRP A 94 -16.47 27.96 -1.10
CA TRP A 94 -15.73 28.96 -0.34
C TRP A 94 -15.17 30.09 -1.23
N PRO A 95 -14.83 31.27 -0.67
CA PRO A 95 -14.25 32.39 -1.42
C PRO A 95 -13.00 32.05 -2.25
N GLN A 96 -12.20 31.06 -1.81
CA GLN A 96 -11.05 30.59 -2.59
C GLN A 96 -11.44 30.00 -3.97
N ALA A 97 -12.64 29.45 -4.11
CA ALA A 97 -13.12 28.91 -5.39
C ALA A 97 -13.28 30.01 -6.45
N ARG A 98 -13.72 31.21 -6.07
CA ARG A 98 -13.85 32.34 -7.01
C ARG A 98 -12.50 32.89 -7.44
N LEU A 99 -11.52 32.93 -6.53
CA LEU A 99 -10.14 33.27 -6.90
C LEU A 99 -9.55 32.22 -7.85
N ALA A 100 -9.87 30.94 -7.66
CA ALA A 100 -9.47 29.86 -8.57
C ALA A 100 -10.06 29.99 -9.96
N GLU A 101 -11.33 30.33 -10.08
CA GLU A 101 -11.97 30.58 -11.37
C GLU A 101 -11.37 31.79 -12.09
N PHE A 102 -11.17 32.90 -11.38
CA PHE A 102 -10.58 34.11 -11.94
C PHE A 102 -9.11 33.90 -12.37
N TRP A 103 -8.34 33.20 -11.54
CA TRP A 103 -6.95 32.88 -11.86
C TRP A 103 -6.84 31.93 -13.06
N ALA A 104 -7.69 30.90 -13.13
CA ALA A 104 -7.74 29.99 -14.27
C ALA A 104 -8.06 30.71 -15.60
N ALA A 105 -8.87 31.77 -15.55
CA ALA A 105 -9.18 32.57 -16.73
C ALA A 105 -8.00 33.45 -17.21
N ILE A 106 -7.17 33.95 -16.29
CA ILE A 106 -6.07 34.89 -16.60
C ILE A 106 -4.75 34.18 -16.88
N SER A 107 -4.51 33.06 -16.21
CA SER A 107 -3.23 32.36 -16.21
C SER A 107 -2.80 31.99 -17.63
N GLY A 108 -3.70 31.40 -18.44
CA GLY A 108 -3.40 30.99 -19.82
C GLY A 108 -2.93 32.14 -20.72
N GLY A 109 -3.51 33.33 -20.58
CA GLY A 109 -3.08 34.51 -21.34
C GLY A 109 -1.73 35.07 -20.86
N LEU A 110 -1.50 35.03 -19.54
CA LEU A 110 -0.29 35.54 -18.93
C LEU A 110 0.94 34.69 -19.29
N ILE A 111 0.83 33.36 -19.32
CA ILE A 111 1.96 32.49 -19.70
C ILE A 111 2.35 32.65 -21.17
N LEU A 112 1.36 32.87 -22.05
CA LEU A 112 1.61 33.16 -23.46
C LEU A 112 2.34 34.50 -23.62
N LEU A 113 1.94 35.54 -22.89
CA LEU A 113 2.64 36.83 -22.89
C LEU A 113 4.08 36.71 -22.43
N VAL A 114 4.34 35.96 -21.35
CA VAL A 114 5.69 35.71 -20.84
C VAL A 114 6.53 34.94 -21.87
N LEU A 115 5.96 33.92 -22.51
CA LEU A 115 6.65 33.13 -23.53
C LEU A 115 7.01 33.98 -24.76
N VAL A 116 6.07 34.80 -25.25
CA VAL A 116 6.28 35.73 -26.36
C VAL A 116 7.35 36.76 -26.01
N GLY A 117 7.31 37.33 -24.80
CA GLY A 117 8.33 38.25 -24.31
C GLY A 117 9.73 37.61 -24.28
N LEU A 118 9.85 36.38 -23.79
CA LEU A 118 11.11 35.64 -23.77
C LEU A 118 11.67 35.40 -25.18
N ILE A 119 10.80 35.05 -26.14
CA ILE A 119 11.20 34.84 -27.53
C ILE A 119 11.65 36.15 -28.18
N ALA A 120 10.95 37.26 -27.91
CA ALA A 120 11.26 38.57 -28.46
C ALA A 120 12.57 39.16 -27.91
N LEU A 121 12.80 39.03 -26.60
CA LEU A 121 13.96 39.59 -25.92
C LEU A 121 15.23 38.74 -26.06
N ARG A 122 15.10 37.48 -26.51
CA ARG A 122 16.19 36.48 -26.66
C ARG A 122 17.28 36.57 -25.58
N PRO A 123 16.94 36.41 -24.29
CA PRO A 123 17.93 36.47 -23.24
C PRO A 123 18.98 35.35 -23.38
N THR A 124 20.24 35.64 -23.09
CA THR A 124 21.41 34.73 -23.24
C THR A 124 21.19 33.35 -22.60
N ARG A 125 20.40 33.27 -21.52
CA ARG A 125 20.05 32.02 -20.81
C ARG A 125 18.55 31.77 -20.83
N TRP A 126 17.95 31.76 -22.02
CA TRP A 126 16.50 31.60 -22.21
C TRP A 126 15.89 30.40 -21.47
N PHE A 127 16.61 29.26 -21.40
CA PHE A 127 16.19 28.07 -20.66
C PHE A 127 16.00 28.30 -19.16
N LEU A 128 16.84 29.13 -18.55
CA LEU A 128 16.79 29.46 -17.12
C LEU A 128 15.56 30.34 -16.82
N TRP A 129 15.25 31.28 -17.73
CA TRP A 129 14.07 32.12 -17.63
C TRP A 129 12.76 31.35 -17.83
N ILE A 130 12.74 30.33 -18.70
CA ILE A 130 11.60 29.42 -18.82
C ILE A 130 11.37 28.66 -17.52
N PHE A 131 12.44 28.13 -16.93
CA PHE A 131 12.35 27.40 -15.67
C PHE A 131 11.78 28.28 -14.55
N VAL A 132 12.28 29.52 -14.41
CA VAL A 132 11.77 30.51 -13.45
C VAL A 132 10.31 30.86 -13.71
N ALA A 133 9.93 31.12 -14.96
CA ALA A 133 8.55 31.41 -15.32
C ALA A 133 7.60 30.27 -14.95
N PHE A 134 8.00 29.02 -15.22
CA PHE A 134 7.23 27.83 -14.89
C PHE A 134 7.07 27.68 -13.36
N PHE A 135 8.11 27.97 -12.60
CA PHE A 135 8.11 27.89 -11.14
C PHE A 135 7.21 28.96 -10.50
N ILE A 136 7.26 30.19 -11.01
CA ILE A 136 6.40 31.28 -10.55
C ILE A 136 4.93 30.96 -10.87
N PHE A 137 4.67 30.52 -12.10
CA PHE A 137 3.33 30.25 -12.57
C PHE A 137 2.69 29.05 -11.86
N GLY A 138 3.45 27.97 -11.68
CA GLY A 138 3.04 26.83 -10.85
C GLY A 138 2.72 27.26 -9.43
N GLY A 139 3.48 28.18 -8.84
CA GLY A 139 3.23 28.60 -7.46
C GLY A 139 1.94 29.36 -7.26
N ILE A 140 1.59 30.20 -8.23
CA ILE A 140 0.33 30.94 -8.13
C ILE A 140 -0.85 30.00 -8.37
N GLU A 141 -0.75 29.07 -9.32
CA GLU A 141 -1.85 28.15 -9.63
C GLU A 141 -2.17 27.18 -8.48
N TRP A 142 -1.16 26.68 -7.78
CA TRP A 142 -1.37 25.80 -6.64
C TRP A 142 -1.77 26.57 -5.37
N GLY A 143 -1.31 27.82 -5.26
CA GLY A 143 -1.66 28.68 -4.15
C GLY A 143 -3.14 29.07 -4.14
N VAL A 144 -3.68 29.35 -5.32
CA VAL A 144 -5.08 29.69 -5.49
C VAL A 144 -6.02 28.50 -5.22
N ARG A 145 -5.55 27.25 -5.37
CA ARG A 145 -6.33 26.03 -5.03
C ARG A 145 -6.33 25.69 -3.53
N GLY A 146 -5.80 26.56 -2.67
CA GLY A 146 -5.78 26.37 -1.21
C GLY A 146 -4.78 25.33 -0.70
N ARG A 147 -3.81 24.91 -1.54
CA ARG A 147 -2.75 23.93 -1.20
C ARG A 147 -1.36 24.57 -1.18
N LEU A 148 -1.27 25.81 -0.68
CA LEU A 148 -0.02 26.56 -0.57
C LEU A 148 1.06 25.80 0.20
N ALA A 149 0.70 25.13 1.30
CA ALA A 149 1.64 24.38 2.13
C ALA A 149 2.28 23.20 1.36
N ASP A 150 1.46 22.41 0.66
CA ASP A 150 1.94 21.28 -0.15
C ASP A 150 2.78 21.76 -1.34
N TYR A 151 2.43 22.90 -1.95
CA TYR A 151 3.21 23.50 -3.02
C TYR A 151 4.57 23.99 -2.54
N LEU A 152 4.62 24.73 -1.44
CA LEU A 152 5.88 25.25 -0.88
C LEU A 152 6.81 24.09 -0.50
N LEU A 153 6.27 23.01 0.06
CA LEU A 153 7.04 21.80 0.37
C LEU A 153 7.60 21.17 -0.91
N ASN A 154 6.76 20.88 -1.90
CA ASN A 154 7.20 20.27 -3.16
C ASN A 154 8.16 21.16 -3.95
N ALA A 155 7.91 22.48 -3.98
CA ALA A 155 8.79 23.45 -4.60
C ALA A 155 10.16 23.47 -3.91
N THR A 156 10.19 23.46 -2.57
CA THR A 156 11.44 23.40 -1.81
C THR A 156 12.18 22.09 -2.08
N ILE A 157 11.48 20.95 -2.16
CA ILE A 157 12.08 19.65 -2.50
C ILE A 157 12.68 19.69 -3.90
N VAL A 158 11.93 20.15 -4.90
CA VAL A 158 12.42 20.26 -6.29
C VAL A 158 13.61 21.20 -6.36
N LEU A 159 13.54 22.36 -5.69
CA LEU A 159 14.63 23.33 -5.68
C LEU A 159 15.85 22.78 -4.96
N ALA A 160 15.68 22.04 -3.86
CA ALA A 160 16.75 21.34 -3.16
C ALA A 160 17.41 20.30 -4.07
N ILE A 161 16.63 19.46 -4.77
CA ILE A 161 17.16 18.48 -5.72
C ILE A 161 17.94 19.17 -6.85
N VAL A 162 17.36 20.20 -7.47
CA VAL A 162 18.04 20.97 -8.54
C VAL A 162 19.33 21.58 -8.01
N THR A 163 19.28 22.18 -6.82
CA THR A 163 20.45 22.76 -6.15
C THR A 163 21.50 21.68 -5.89
N THR A 164 21.13 20.52 -5.37
CA THR A 164 22.03 19.37 -5.17
C THR A 164 22.67 18.92 -6.49
N VAL A 165 21.89 18.79 -7.56
CA VAL A 165 22.41 18.38 -8.88
C VAL A 165 23.40 19.41 -9.42
N VAL A 166 23.07 20.71 -9.31
CA VAL A 166 23.98 21.80 -9.71
C VAL A 166 25.26 21.78 -8.89
N LEU A 167 25.16 21.59 -7.56
CA LEU A 167 26.34 21.49 -6.69
C LEU A 167 27.19 20.27 -7.04
N LEU A 168 26.58 19.10 -7.29
CA LEU A 168 27.32 17.90 -7.67
C LEU A 168 28.04 18.07 -9.00
N TRP A 169 27.40 18.74 -9.96
CA TRP A 169 28.00 19.03 -11.27
C TRP A 169 29.16 20.02 -11.16
N GLU A 170 28.96 21.13 -10.47
CA GLU A 170 29.96 22.20 -10.35
C GLU A 170 31.15 21.77 -9.45
N PHE A 171 30.87 21.08 -8.35
CA PHE A 171 31.85 20.73 -7.31
C PHE A 171 32.20 19.24 -7.29
N TRP A 172 32.12 18.54 -8.42
CA TRP A 172 32.39 17.10 -8.52
C TRP A 172 33.75 16.68 -7.94
N TRP A 173 34.77 17.55 -8.03
CA TRP A 173 36.09 17.30 -7.46
C TRP A 173 36.07 17.28 -5.92
N LEU A 174 35.36 18.22 -5.27
CA LEU A 174 35.22 18.27 -3.81
C LEU A 174 34.50 17.02 -3.30
N VAL A 175 33.43 16.62 -3.99
CA VAL A 175 32.67 15.40 -3.66
C VAL A 175 33.59 14.18 -3.69
N SER A 176 34.45 14.08 -4.70
CA SER A 176 35.42 12.99 -4.85
C SER A 176 36.46 12.99 -3.72
N VAL A 177 36.99 14.16 -3.36
CA VAL A 177 37.95 14.30 -2.25
C VAL A 177 37.33 13.88 -0.92
N VAL A 178 36.10 14.33 -0.63
CA VAL A 178 35.38 13.96 0.60
C VAL A 178 35.13 12.45 0.64
N LEU A 179 34.73 11.85 -0.48
CA LEU A 179 34.50 10.41 -0.58
C LEU A 179 35.76 9.60 -0.27
N VAL A 180 36.89 9.97 -0.87
CA VAL A 180 38.19 9.32 -0.61
C VAL A 180 38.61 9.52 0.85
N ALA A 181 38.44 10.72 1.41
CA ALA A 181 38.78 11.00 2.80
C ALA A 181 37.96 10.14 3.78
N VAL A 182 36.66 9.97 3.53
CA VAL A 182 35.80 9.08 4.32
C VAL A 182 36.27 7.63 4.22
N LEU A 183 36.62 7.17 3.02
CA LEU A 183 37.08 5.79 2.80
C LEU A 183 38.41 5.53 3.52
N VAL A 184 39.37 6.45 3.43
CA VAL A 184 40.63 6.38 4.17
C VAL A 184 40.39 6.36 5.68
N MET A 185 39.47 7.19 6.18
CA MET A 185 39.15 7.23 7.61
C MET A 185 38.51 5.92 8.10
N ILE A 186 37.64 5.31 7.28
CA ILE A 186 37.08 3.98 7.56
C ILE A 186 38.19 2.92 7.60
N MET A 187 39.09 2.90 6.62
CA MET A 187 40.20 1.94 6.58
C MET A 187 41.15 2.12 7.77
N MET A 188 41.47 3.36 8.12
CA MET A 188 42.33 3.66 9.27
C MET A 188 41.67 3.22 10.57
N ARG A 189 40.36 3.43 10.73
CA ARG A 189 39.61 2.95 11.90
C ARG A 189 39.63 1.43 12.00
N GLU A 190 39.46 0.73 10.89
CA GLU A 190 39.48 -0.73 10.86
C GLU A 190 40.87 -1.26 11.23
N ASN A 191 41.92 -0.72 10.62
CA ASN A 191 43.30 -1.08 10.91
C ASN A 191 43.67 -0.81 12.38
N LEU A 192 43.22 0.31 12.95
CA LEU A 192 43.39 0.59 14.38
C LEU A 192 42.62 -0.38 15.27
N ARG A 193 41.41 -0.80 14.86
CA ARG A 193 40.60 -1.79 15.59
C ARG A 193 41.29 -3.15 15.62
N GLU A 194 41.80 -3.61 14.48
CA GLU A 194 42.55 -4.87 14.36
C GLU A 194 43.78 -4.86 15.28
N LEU A 195 44.57 -3.78 15.25
CA LEU A 195 45.74 -3.62 16.12
C LEU A 195 45.42 -3.56 17.62
N LEU A 196 44.23 -3.08 17.99
CA LEU A 196 43.78 -3.01 19.39
C LEU A 196 43.14 -4.32 19.87
N SER A 197 42.61 -5.16 18.97
CA SER A 197 42.02 -6.45 19.31
C SER A 197 43.03 -7.59 19.41
N ASP A 198 44.21 -7.44 18.82
CA ASP A 198 45.27 -8.47 18.77
C ASP A 198 46.34 -8.29 19.88
N ARG A 199 46.05 -7.45 20.89
CA ARG A 199 46.79 -7.35 22.16
C ARG A 199 45.92 -7.84 23.31
#